data_AF-A0A705WV18-F1
#
_entry.id   AF-A0A705WV18-F1
#
_cell.length_a   1.000
_cell.length_b   1.000
_cell.length_c   1.000
_cell.angle_alpha   90.00
_cell.angle_beta   90.00
_cell.angle_gamma   90.00
#
_symmetry.space_group_name_H-M   'P 1'
#
loop_
_entity.id
_entity.type
_entity.pdbx_description
1 polymer ?
#
loop_
_entity_poly.entity_id
_entity_poly.type
_entity_poly.pdbx_seq_one_letter_code
_entity_poly.pdbx_strand_id
1 'polypeptide(L)' 'DEWQNGPKLMQILLSDRFLIAINATLEVTDIVLPEGEWRAVPPFAGEDNPVITAVWQGPAHGLCVFQRG' A
#
# COMPACT_ATOMS: atom_id res chain seq x y z
N ASP A 1 5.02 -19.58 -11.15
CA ASP A 1 3.54 -19.60 -11.24
C ASP A 1 2.86 -18.44 -10.54
N GLU A 2 3.24 -18.08 -9.31
CA GLU A 2 2.61 -16.97 -8.56
C GLU A 2 2.67 -15.61 -9.27
N TRP A 3 3.78 -15.27 -9.94
CA TRP A 3 3.84 -14.05 -10.76
C TRP A 3 2.84 -14.02 -11.92
N GLN A 4 2.48 -15.19 -12.47
CA GLN A 4 1.57 -15.29 -13.61
C GLN A 4 0.11 -15.40 -13.14
N ASN A 5 -0.13 -16.27 -12.15
CA ASN A 5 -1.45 -16.74 -11.73
C ASN A 5 -1.82 -16.31 -10.30
N GLY A 6 -0.92 -15.67 -9.58
CA GLY A 6 -1.17 -15.19 -8.22
C GLY A 6 -2.18 -14.04 -8.20
N PRO A 7 -2.63 -13.68 -6.99
CA PRO A 7 -3.56 -12.59 -6.79
C PRO A 7 -2.97 -11.30 -7.38
N LYS A 8 -3.83 -10.42 -7.90
CA LYS A 8 -3.41 -9.14 -8.48
C LYS A 8 -3.15 -8.11 -7.35
N LEU A 9 -2.26 -8.49 -6.44
CA LEU A 9 -1.77 -7.71 -5.31
C LEU A 9 -0.29 -7.41 -5.56
N MET A 10 0.13 -6.16 -5.33
CA MET A 10 1.52 -5.77 -5.54
C MET A 10 1.90 -4.60 -4.63
N GLN A 11 3.17 -4.57 -4.26
CA GLN A 11 3.80 -3.43 -3.60
C GLN A 11 5.02 -2.98 -4.42
N ILE A 12 5.11 -1.68 -4.69
CA ILE A 12 6.19 -1.08 -5.48
C ILE A 12 6.90 -0.06 -4.59
N LEU A 13 8.13 -0.39 -4.19
CA LEU A 13 8.99 0.49 -3.40
C LEU A 13 9.89 1.31 -4.34
N LEU A 14 9.80 2.63 -4.23
CA LEU A 14 10.57 3.58 -5.01
C LEU A 14 11.52 4.36 -4.09
N SER A 15 12.81 4.34 -4.45
CA SER A 15 13.87 5.09 -3.76
C SER A 15 13.92 4.84 -2.24
N ASP A 16 13.50 3.65 -1.80
CA ASP A 16 13.37 3.24 -0.39
C ASP A 16 12.57 4.22 0.49
N ARG A 17 11.71 5.05 -0.10
CA ARG A 17 10.98 6.10 0.62
C ARG A 17 9.51 6.20 0.25
N PHE A 18 9.13 5.81 -0.96
CA PHE A 18 7.74 5.83 -1.40
C PHE A 18 7.28 4.42 -1.71
N LEU A 19 6.11 4.04 -1.20
CA LEU A 19 5.52 2.73 -1.41
C LEU A 19 4.15 2.89 -2.06
N ILE A 20 3.94 2.21 -3.18
CA ILE A 20 2.63 2.08 -3.82
C ILE A 20 2.10 0.69 -3.48
N ALA A 21 1.01 0.61 -2.72
CA ALA A 21 0.30 -0.65 -2.45
C ALA A 21 -0.92 -0.75 -3.36
N ILE A 22 -1.06 -1.88 -4.05
CA ILE A 22 -2.08 -2.10 -5.07
C ILE A 22 -2.91 -3.33 -4.71
N ASN A 23 -4.23 -3.15 -4.62
CA ASN A 23 -5.21 -4.22 -4.61
C ASN A 23 -6.06 -4.16 -5.88
N ALA A 24 -5.68 -4.93 -6.91
CA ALA A 24 -6.46 -5.04 -8.14
C ALA A 24 -7.47 -6.23 -8.12
N THR A 25 -7.70 -6.83 -6.94
CA THR A 25 -8.72 -7.87 -6.76
C THR A 25 -10.11 -7.25 -6.55
N LEU A 26 -11.14 -8.10 -6.53
CA LEU A 26 -12.54 -7.71 -6.30
C LEU A 26 -12.91 -7.57 -4.82
N GLU A 27 -12.01 -7.95 -3.92
CA GLU A 27 -12.29 -8.04 -2.47
C GLU A 27 -11.42 -7.06 -1.69
N VAL A 28 -11.89 -6.63 -0.52
CA VAL A 28 -11.03 -5.92 0.44
C VAL A 28 -9.99 -6.91 0.96
N THR A 29 -8.72 -6.51 0.98
CA THR A 29 -7.61 -7.40 1.35
C THR A 29 -6.60 -6.70 2.25
N ASP A 30 -6.13 -7.40 3.27
CA ASP A 30 -5.05 -6.99 4.15
C ASP A 30 -3.70 -7.10 3.42
N ILE A 31 -3.01 -5.97 3.27
CA ILE A 31 -1.67 -5.91 2.67
C ILE A 31 -0.68 -5.45 3.75
N VAL A 32 0.18 -6.37 4.19
CA VAL A 32 1.27 -6.08 5.12
C VAL A 32 2.34 -5.25 4.41
N LEU A 33 2.61 -4.04 4.89
CA LEU A 33 3.64 -3.16 4.33
C LEU A 33 5.04 -3.61 4.80
N PRO A 34 6.12 -3.27 4.07
CA PRO A 34 7.48 -3.59 4.50
C PRO A 34 7.83 -2.87 5.81
N GLU A 35 8.89 -3.32 6.47
CA GLU A 35 9.36 -2.69 7.70
C GLU A 35 9.62 -1.17 7.52
N GLY A 36 9.11 -0.38 8.46
CA GLY A 36 9.27 1.07 8.50
C GLY A 36 8.00 1.80 8.93
N GLU A 37 8.15 3.09 9.22
CA GLU A 37 7.02 3.96 9.54
C GLU A 37 6.38 4.54 8.28
N TRP A 38 5.42 3.81 7.73
CA TRP A 38 4.69 4.22 6.53
C TRP A 38 3.48 5.07 6.88
N ARG A 39 3.37 6.26 6.27
CA ARG A 39 2.22 7.15 6.40
C ARG A 39 1.62 7.38 5.02
N ALA A 40 0.30 7.22 4.88
CA ALA A 40 -0.38 7.53 3.63
C ALA A 40 -0.25 9.03 3.34
N VAL A 41 0.03 9.40 2.10
CA VAL A 41 0.27 10.80 1.68
C VAL A 41 -0.87 11.32 0.80
N PRO A 42 -1.01 12.65 0.62
CA PRO A 42 -1.96 13.21 -0.33
C PRO A 42 -1.79 12.63 -1.76
N PRO A 43 -2.89 12.37 -2.49
CA PRO A 43 -4.29 12.64 -2.14
C PRO A 43 -4.99 11.49 -1.37
N PHE A 44 -4.27 10.47 -0.93
CA PHE A 44 -4.85 9.27 -0.29
C PHE A 44 -5.17 9.47 1.20
N ALA A 45 -4.52 10.46 1.83
CA ALA A 45 -4.83 10.96 3.15
C ALA A 45 -4.64 12.49 3.19
N GLY A 46 -5.03 13.13 4.29
CA GLY A 46 -4.75 14.54 4.53
C GLY A 46 -3.24 14.82 4.65
N GLU A 47 -2.86 16.09 4.52
CA GLU A 47 -1.52 16.55 4.87
C GLU A 47 -1.21 16.21 6.33
N ASP A 48 0.06 15.87 6.62
CA ASP A 48 0.54 15.50 7.96
C ASP A 48 -0.24 14.35 8.63
N ASN A 49 -0.65 13.35 7.85
CA ASN A 49 -1.33 12.17 8.37
C ASN A 49 -0.51 11.48 9.49
N PRO A 50 -1.01 11.46 10.75
CA PRO A 50 -0.25 10.91 11.87
C PRO A 50 -0.27 9.37 11.91
N VAL A 51 -1.08 8.73 11.07
CA VAL A 51 -1.33 7.28 11.12
C VAL A 51 -0.17 6.51 10.49
N ILE A 52 0.54 5.75 11.33
CA ILE A 52 1.52 4.76 10.87
C ILE A 52 0.78 3.47 10.49
N THR A 53 1.02 3.01 9.27
CA THR A 53 0.36 1.83 8.69
C THR A 53 1.35 0.67 8.61
N ALA A 54 1.11 -0.40 9.37
CA ALA A 54 1.82 -1.67 9.20
C ALA A 54 1.05 -2.64 8.28
N VAL A 55 -0.29 -2.59 8.33
CA VAL A 55 -1.19 -3.35 7.46
C VAL A 55 -2.18 -2.38 6.84
N TRP A 56 -2.23 -2.34 5.52
CA TRP A 56 -3.21 -1.57 4.79
C TRP A 56 -4.42 -2.44 4.43
N GLN A 57 -5.61 -2.01 4.84
CA GLN A 57 -6.89 -2.59 4.41
C GLN A 57 -7.19 -2.08 2.99
N GLY A 58 -6.64 -2.75 1.98
CA GLY A 58 -6.75 -2.32 0.59
C GLY A 58 -8.17 -2.52 0.06
N PRO A 59 -8.91 -1.47 -0.33
CA PRO A 59 -10.22 -1.64 -0.95
C PRO A 59 -10.13 -2.43 -2.27
N ALA A 60 -11.23 -3.06 -2.66
CA ALA A 60 -11.36 -3.69 -3.98
C ALA A 60 -11.03 -2.67 -5.08
N HIS A 61 -10.19 -3.08 -6.05
CA HIS A 61 -9.65 -2.21 -7.10
C HIS A 61 -9.00 -0.90 -6.60
N GLY A 62 -8.47 -0.91 -5.38
CA GLY A 62 -7.86 0.24 -4.73
C GLY A 62 -6.34 0.29 -4.86
N LEU A 63 -5.79 1.49 -4.69
CA LEU A 63 -4.37 1.71 -4.42
C LEU A 63 -4.19 2.81 -3.39
N CYS A 64 -3.06 2.80 -2.68
CA CYS A 64 -2.65 3.86 -1.78
C CYS A 64 -1.15 4.09 -1.89
N VAL A 65 -0.72 5.34 -1.72
CA VAL A 65 0.69 5.72 -1.68
C VAL A 65 1.05 6.09 -0.25
N PHE A 66 2.16 5.52 0.21
CA PHE A 66 2.75 5.79 1.51
C PHE A 66 4.14 6.38 1.34
N GLN A 67 4.53 7.22 2.30
CA GLN A 67 5.90 7.69 2.45
C GLN A 67 6.44 7.21 3.79
N ARG A 68 7.70 6.79 3.78
CA ARG A 68 8.44 6.48 5.00
C ARG A 68 9.00 7.75 5.61
N GLY A 69 8.76 7.93 6.91
CA GLY A 69 9.36 8.99 7.73
C GLY A 69 10.87 8.87 7.87
#